data_AF-F8D863-F1
#
_entry.id   AF-F8D863-F1
#
_cell.length_a   1.000
_cell.length_b   1.000
_cell.length_c   1.000
_cell.angle_alpha   90.00
_cell.angle_beta   90.00
_cell.angle_gamma   90.00
#
_symmetry.space_group_name_H-M   'P 1'
#
loop_
_entity.id
_entity.type
_entity.pdbx_description
1 polymer ?
#
loop_
_entity_poly.entity_id
_entity_poly.type
_entity_poly.pdbx_seq_one_letter_code
_entity_poly.pdbx_strand_id
1 'polypeptide(L)'
;MNRTDPDAERELSPLKPATVVVENVSHAFGDLQVLEDVSLTVDPGEFVGLVGPNGAGKTTLLRTISGALEPDSGTVEIDGTDVHDVSSRASSRLVAVVPQDTTLSFSFDVRDVVEMGRHPHRSRFVPPRPEDQAVVERALERTRTSEFADRPIDEVSGGQRQRVVLARAIAQATPALLLDEPTASLDVNHQVETLELVRELVSEGRTAVAAIHDLDLAARYCDRLVLLSEGTIAREGAPSEVLTSDALADAFDATAVVTENPITATPTVTTVADRDGGHRSLPERVHVLGTGTAATGVLARLEAAGIDASVGPIPSGGAVAETARRLGADPLVTEPFSALSADDRDDLERAVDASEVTVLADLSIGTGNRAVLEVLEGCERLVAVETTPVSERHFVDPAALERYESCRERAAAATVRRVIDAVESVTDRDAEAPPSSEIR
;
A
#
# COMPACT_ATOMS: atom_id res chain seq x y z
N MET A 1 58.06 10.09 13.75
CA MET A 1 57.52 11.04 12.75
C MET A 1 56.31 10.35 12.15
N ASN A 2 55.12 10.64 12.71
CA ASN A 2 53.88 9.95 12.39
C ASN A 2 53.43 10.46 11.01
N ARG A 3 53.58 9.65 9.96
CA ARG A 3 52.92 9.95 8.67
C ARG A 3 51.48 9.51 8.86
N THR A 4 50.58 10.46 9.11
CA THR A 4 49.14 10.25 8.97
C THR A 4 48.90 9.73 7.55
N ASP A 5 48.28 8.57 7.44
CA ASP A 5 47.94 7.95 6.16
C ASP A 5 46.84 8.81 5.50
N PRO A 6 47.05 9.39 4.31
CA PRO A 6 46.05 10.23 3.65
C PRO A 6 44.73 9.49 3.35
N ASP A 7 44.74 8.16 3.30
CA ASP A 7 43.51 7.36 3.20
C ASP A 7 42.74 7.32 4.54
N ALA A 8 43.41 7.46 5.68
CA ALA A 8 42.77 7.46 7.01
C ALA A 8 41.99 8.75 7.32
N GLU A 9 42.44 9.91 6.82
CA GLU A 9 41.67 11.17 6.90
C GLU A 9 40.46 11.17 5.93
N ARG A 10 40.55 10.36 4.87
CA ARG A 10 39.49 10.16 3.86
C ARG A 10 38.34 9.27 4.33
N GLU A 11 38.62 8.33 5.22
CA GLU A 11 37.64 7.37 5.74
C GLU A 11 36.75 7.94 6.87
N LEU A 12 37.15 9.06 7.48
CA LEU A 12 36.39 9.79 8.51
C LEU A 12 35.80 11.10 7.98
N SER A 13 36.02 11.45 6.71
CA SER A 13 35.39 12.60 6.07
C SER A 13 33.92 12.32 5.77
N PRO A 14 33.06 13.34 5.70
CA PRO A 14 31.68 13.15 5.27
C PRO A 14 31.66 12.50 3.89
N LEU A 15 30.91 11.39 3.79
CA LEU A 15 30.67 10.72 2.52
C LEU A 15 30.04 11.73 1.56
N LYS A 16 30.45 11.66 0.30
CA LYS A 16 29.76 12.39 -0.76
C LYS A 16 28.69 11.46 -1.33
N PRO A 17 27.47 11.95 -1.54
CA PRO A 17 26.43 11.13 -2.13
C PRO A 17 26.84 10.76 -3.57
N ALA A 18 26.50 9.54 -3.98
CA ALA A 18 26.82 9.01 -5.30
C ALA A 18 25.56 8.94 -6.17
N THR A 19 25.70 9.22 -7.46
CA THR A 19 24.67 8.88 -8.44
C THR A 19 24.69 7.38 -8.69
N VAL A 20 23.51 6.75 -8.82
CA VAL A 20 23.38 5.36 -9.29
C VAL A 20 22.66 5.40 -10.64
N VAL A 21 23.27 4.84 -11.67
CA VAL A 21 22.73 4.82 -13.04
C VAL A 21 22.59 3.38 -13.49
N VAL A 22 21.40 3.02 -13.95
CA VAL A 22 21.08 1.74 -14.58
C VAL A 22 20.60 2.06 -16.00
N GLU A 23 21.25 1.50 -17.01
CA GLU A 23 20.91 1.76 -18.41
C GLU A 23 20.60 0.45 -19.15
N ASN A 24 19.35 0.31 -19.61
CA ASN A 24 18.86 -0.78 -20.45
C ASN A 24 19.21 -2.17 -19.90
N VAL A 25 19.07 -2.35 -18.58
CA VAL A 25 19.42 -3.59 -17.91
C VAL A 25 18.36 -4.65 -18.15
N SER A 26 18.80 -5.79 -18.68
CA SER A 26 17.99 -7.00 -18.82
C SER A 26 18.68 -8.17 -18.14
N HIS A 27 17.87 -9.08 -17.57
CA HIS A 27 18.38 -10.29 -16.93
C HIS A 27 17.36 -11.43 -16.97
N ALA A 28 17.81 -12.64 -17.32
CA ALA A 28 17.01 -13.85 -17.38
C ALA A 28 17.65 -15.02 -16.60
N PHE A 29 16.81 -15.80 -15.93
CA PHE A 29 17.20 -17.10 -15.36
C PHE A 29 16.73 -18.22 -16.27
N GLY A 30 17.60 -18.65 -17.18
CA GLY A 30 17.24 -19.62 -18.22
C GLY A 30 16.24 -19.00 -19.19
N ASP A 31 15.04 -19.58 -19.29
CA ASP A 31 13.98 -19.09 -20.17
C ASP A 31 13.08 -18.02 -19.50
N LEU A 32 13.26 -17.75 -18.20
CA LEU A 32 12.46 -16.78 -17.46
C LEU A 32 13.16 -15.41 -17.47
N GLN A 33 12.63 -14.46 -18.24
CA GLN A 33 13.04 -13.06 -18.19
C GLN A 33 12.52 -12.41 -16.91
N VAL A 34 13.43 -11.83 -16.11
CA VAL A 34 13.11 -11.21 -14.81
C VAL A 34 13.27 -9.70 -14.84
N LEU A 35 14.19 -9.18 -15.65
CA LEU A 35 14.32 -7.75 -15.94
C LEU A 35 14.36 -7.57 -17.47
N GLU A 36 13.64 -6.56 -17.96
CA GLU A 36 13.56 -6.21 -19.38
C GLU A 36 13.76 -4.70 -19.57
N ASP A 37 14.89 -4.33 -20.18
CA ASP A 37 15.28 -2.97 -20.55
C ASP A 37 15.09 -1.91 -19.46
N VAL A 38 15.39 -2.27 -18.21
CA VAL A 38 15.21 -1.40 -17.04
C VAL A 38 16.25 -0.28 -17.07
N SER A 39 15.78 0.97 -17.06
CA SER A 39 16.63 2.16 -16.97
C SER A 39 16.16 3.09 -15.86
N LEU A 40 17.05 3.45 -14.94
CA LEU A 40 16.74 4.37 -13.83
C LEU A 40 17.99 5.14 -13.41
N THR A 41 17.81 6.36 -12.90
CA THR A 41 18.91 7.18 -12.36
C THR A 41 18.54 7.71 -10.99
N VAL A 42 19.27 7.30 -9.96
CA VAL A 42 19.10 7.80 -8.58
C VAL A 42 20.06 8.96 -8.36
N ASP A 43 19.50 10.11 -7.99
CA ASP A 43 20.27 11.32 -7.78
C ASP A 43 21.07 11.26 -6.46
N PRO A 44 22.22 11.98 -6.38
CA PRO A 44 22.99 12.06 -5.15
C PRO A 44 22.15 12.56 -3.97
N GLY A 45 22.06 11.76 -2.91
CA GLY A 45 21.34 12.14 -1.68
C GLY A 45 19.84 11.87 -1.76
N GLU A 46 19.40 11.13 -2.77
CA GLU A 46 18.01 10.70 -2.93
C GLU A 46 17.78 9.35 -2.22
N PHE A 47 16.60 9.19 -1.63
CA PHE A 47 16.09 7.90 -1.16
C PHE A 47 14.99 7.39 -2.09
N VAL A 48 15.32 6.40 -2.91
CA VAL A 48 14.39 5.76 -3.86
C VAL A 48 13.82 4.46 -3.31
N GLY A 49 12.50 4.32 -3.36
CA GLY A 49 11.78 3.09 -3.01
C GLY A 49 11.43 2.26 -4.24
N LEU A 50 11.92 1.03 -4.33
CA LEU A 50 11.46 0.04 -5.29
C LEU A 50 10.21 -0.66 -4.73
N VAL A 51 9.08 -0.49 -5.39
CA VAL A 51 7.79 -1.09 -5.03
C VAL A 51 7.29 -1.97 -6.18
N GLY A 52 6.35 -2.87 -5.90
CA GLY A 52 5.79 -3.79 -6.90
C GLY A 52 5.44 -5.16 -6.32
N PRO A 53 4.72 -6.02 -7.07
CA PRO A 53 4.33 -7.33 -6.60
C PRO A 53 5.53 -8.24 -6.37
N ASN A 54 5.28 -9.37 -5.70
CA ASN A 54 6.30 -10.42 -5.55
C ASN A 54 6.67 -10.96 -6.94
N GLY A 55 7.97 -11.14 -7.18
CA GLY A 55 8.47 -11.60 -8.48
C GLY A 55 8.69 -10.49 -9.52
N ALA A 56 8.36 -9.22 -9.24
CA ALA A 56 8.58 -8.10 -10.16
C ALA A 56 10.05 -7.76 -10.48
N GLY A 57 11.02 -8.49 -9.91
CA GLY A 57 12.45 -8.26 -10.16
C GLY A 57 13.17 -7.28 -9.21
N LYS A 58 12.51 -6.76 -8.16
CA LYS A 58 13.13 -5.81 -7.18
C LYS A 58 14.48 -6.30 -6.62
N THR A 59 14.50 -7.48 -6.02
CA THR A 59 15.71 -8.10 -5.47
C THR A 59 16.76 -8.38 -6.55
N THR A 60 16.33 -8.78 -7.76
CA THR A 60 17.23 -8.99 -8.91
C THR A 60 17.91 -7.69 -9.30
N LEU A 61 17.15 -6.60 -9.43
CA LEU A 61 17.66 -5.27 -9.74
C LEU A 61 18.64 -4.78 -8.68
N LEU A 62 18.32 -4.93 -7.39
CA LEU A 62 19.25 -4.58 -6.31
C LEU A 62 20.55 -5.40 -6.37
N ARG A 63 20.47 -6.70 -6.69
CA ARG A 63 21.65 -7.55 -6.87
C ARG A 63 22.48 -7.12 -8.07
N THR A 64 21.85 -6.70 -9.16
CA THR A 64 22.54 -6.13 -10.32
C THR A 64 23.24 -4.83 -9.96
N ILE A 65 22.55 -3.88 -9.31
CA ILE A 65 23.16 -2.61 -8.87
C ILE A 65 24.34 -2.84 -7.91
N SER A 66 24.27 -3.88 -7.06
CA SER A 66 25.37 -4.20 -6.14
C SER A 66 26.62 -4.81 -6.81
N GLY A 67 26.53 -5.19 -8.08
CA GLY A 67 27.57 -5.98 -8.76
C GLY A 67 27.56 -7.47 -8.40
N ALA A 68 26.58 -7.95 -7.63
CA ALA A 68 26.48 -9.36 -7.23
C ALA A 68 25.87 -10.25 -8.33
N LEU A 69 25.14 -9.66 -9.27
CA LEU A 69 24.51 -10.34 -10.40
C LEU A 69 24.81 -9.57 -11.69
N GLU A 70 25.60 -10.15 -12.59
CA GLU A 70 25.90 -9.52 -13.88
C GLU A 70 24.64 -9.52 -14.77
N PRO A 71 24.28 -8.38 -15.38
CA PRO A 71 23.14 -8.32 -16.31
C PRO A 71 23.49 -9.01 -17.64
N ASP A 72 22.48 -9.49 -18.37
CA ASP A 72 22.69 -10.06 -19.70
C ASP A 72 23.00 -8.98 -20.75
N SER A 73 22.48 -7.77 -20.51
CA SER A 73 22.72 -6.57 -21.31
C SER A 73 22.47 -5.31 -20.48
N GLY A 74 22.99 -4.17 -20.93
CA GLY A 74 22.93 -2.91 -20.20
C GLY A 74 24.13 -2.70 -19.29
N THR A 75 24.15 -1.59 -18.57
CA THR A 75 25.24 -1.21 -17.67
C THR A 75 24.71 -0.68 -16.35
N VAL A 76 25.52 -0.80 -15.30
CA VAL A 76 25.23 -0.20 -13.99
C VAL A 76 26.44 0.54 -13.47
N GLU A 77 26.28 1.85 -13.27
CA GLU A 77 27.33 2.73 -12.80
C GLU A 77 26.99 3.34 -11.44
N ILE A 78 27.99 3.45 -10.57
CA ILE A 78 27.92 4.22 -9.33
C ILE A 78 29.01 5.29 -9.36
N ASP A 79 28.62 6.56 -9.31
CA ASP A 79 29.51 7.72 -9.46
C ASP A 79 30.41 7.62 -10.72
N GLY A 80 29.79 7.21 -11.85
CA GLY A 80 30.46 7.02 -13.15
C GLY A 80 31.41 5.82 -13.22
N THR A 81 31.39 4.93 -12.23
CA THR A 81 32.17 3.68 -12.24
C THR A 81 31.22 2.50 -12.48
N ASP A 82 31.40 1.78 -13.58
CA ASP A 82 30.67 0.53 -13.83
C ASP A 82 31.05 -0.52 -12.75
N VAL A 83 30.03 -1.03 -12.05
CA VAL A 83 30.22 -1.94 -10.90
C VAL A 83 30.64 -3.35 -11.31
N HIS A 84 30.43 -3.73 -12.58
CA HIS A 84 30.80 -5.03 -13.15
C HIS A 84 32.19 -5.02 -13.80
N ASP A 85 32.69 -3.85 -14.20
CA ASP A 85 34.06 -3.70 -14.75
C ASP A 85 35.15 -3.56 -13.68
N VAL A 86 34.78 -3.45 -12.40
CA VAL A 86 35.72 -3.35 -11.28
C VAL A 86 35.73 -4.61 -10.41
N SER A 87 36.83 -4.81 -9.68
CA SER A 87 36.89 -5.93 -8.74
C SER A 87 35.78 -5.84 -7.68
N SER A 88 35.28 -6.98 -7.20
CA SER A 88 34.31 -7.03 -6.09
C SER A 88 34.71 -6.17 -4.89
N ARG A 89 36.01 -6.11 -4.53
CA ARG A 89 36.50 -5.22 -3.45
C ARG A 89 36.28 -3.75 -3.77
N ALA A 90 36.47 -3.33 -5.02
CA ALA A 90 36.27 -1.95 -5.44
C ALA A 90 34.78 -1.59 -5.48
N SER A 91 33.93 -2.46 -6.04
CA SER A 91 32.47 -2.29 -6.01
C SER A 91 31.93 -2.21 -4.57
N SER A 92 32.42 -3.06 -3.65
CA SER A 92 32.08 -2.98 -2.23
C SER A 92 32.58 -1.72 -1.50
N ARG A 93 33.34 -0.83 -2.15
CA ARG A 93 33.64 0.50 -1.60
C ARG A 93 32.68 1.58 -2.12
N LEU A 94 31.96 1.29 -3.20
CA LEU A 94 30.96 2.17 -3.80
C LEU A 94 29.58 1.94 -3.18
N VAL A 95 29.24 0.68 -2.86
CA VAL A 95 27.90 0.31 -2.40
C VAL A 95 27.91 -0.75 -1.31
N ALA A 96 27.04 -0.57 -0.32
CA ALA A 96 26.75 -1.55 0.73
C ALA A 96 25.33 -2.10 0.55
N VAL A 97 25.14 -3.37 0.92
CA VAL A 97 23.85 -4.06 0.77
C VAL A 97 23.38 -4.56 2.14
N VAL A 98 22.11 -4.28 2.46
CA VAL A 98 21.37 -4.89 3.56
C VAL A 98 20.44 -5.95 2.94
N PRO A 99 20.79 -7.24 3.02
CA PRO A 99 19.98 -8.30 2.43
C PRO A 99 18.70 -8.57 3.23
N GLN A 100 17.71 -9.16 2.55
CA GLN A 100 16.47 -9.64 3.17
C GLN A 100 16.72 -10.74 4.21
N ASP A 101 17.55 -11.74 3.86
CA ASP A 101 17.96 -12.79 4.79
C ASP A 101 19.14 -12.32 5.64
N THR A 102 18.87 -12.10 6.93
CA THR A 102 19.86 -11.69 7.93
C THR A 102 20.40 -12.85 8.77
N THR A 103 20.05 -14.09 8.43
CA THR A 103 20.56 -15.26 9.13
C THR A 103 22.04 -15.48 8.80
N LEU A 104 22.82 -15.80 9.83
CA LEU A 104 24.23 -16.18 9.68
C LEU A 104 24.38 -17.66 10.01
N SER A 105 25.13 -18.39 9.18
CA SER A 105 25.35 -19.83 9.34
C SER A 105 26.20 -20.18 10.57
N PHE A 106 26.87 -19.18 11.15
CA PHE A 106 27.73 -19.34 12.33
C PHE A 106 27.40 -18.26 13.34
N SER A 107 27.48 -18.62 14.62
CA SER A 107 27.31 -17.70 15.74
C SER A 107 28.61 -16.91 15.94
N PHE A 108 28.54 -15.62 15.63
CA PHE A 108 29.59 -14.63 15.89
C PHE A 108 29.05 -13.58 16.85
N ASP A 109 29.94 -12.92 17.60
CA ASP A 109 29.54 -11.77 18.39
C ASP A 109 29.08 -10.63 17.46
N VAL A 110 28.11 -9.85 17.91
CA VAL A 110 27.56 -8.71 17.15
C VAL A 110 28.66 -7.78 16.65
N ARG A 111 29.67 -7.50 17.49
CA ARG A 111 30.83 -6.68 17.13
C ARG A 111 31.57 -7.25 15.94
N ASP A 112 31.84 -8.55 15.93
CA ASP A 112 32.55 -9.22 14.83
C ASP A 112 31.75 -9.11 13.53
N VAL A 113 30.41 -9.25 13.61
CA VAL A 113 29.53 -9.11 12.44
C VAL A 113 29.59 -7.68 11.88
N VAL A 114 29.57 -6.65 12.72
CA VAL A 114 29.70 -5.27 12.26
C VAL A 114 31.10 -5.01 11.70
N GLU A 115 32.13 -5.57 12.31
CA GLU A 115 33.51 -5.49 11.85
C GLU A 115 33.71 -6.12 10.47
N MET A 116 32.88 -7.11 10.09
CA MET A 116 32.91 -7.67 8.73
C MET A 116 32.67 -6.59 7.65
N GLY A 117 31.92 -5.53 7.95
CA GLY A 117 31.72 -4.38 7.06
C GLY A 117 33.03 -3.69 6.65
N ARG A 118 34.09 -3.80 7.43
CA ARG A 118 35.40 -3.20 7.14
C ARG A 118 36.26 -4.01 6.17
N HIS A 119 35.84 -5.21 5.76
CA HIS A 119 36.62 -6.07 4.85
C HIS A 119 37.08 -5.41 3.56
N PRO A 120 36.28 -4.58 2.85
CA PRO A 120 36.72 -3.91 1.63
C PRO A 120 37.89 -2.94 1.85
N HIS A 121 38.03 -2.38 3.06
CA HIS A 121 39.07 -1.42 3.44
C HIS A 121 40.33 -2.08 3.99
N ARG A 122 40.28 -3.38 4.29
CA ARG A 122 41.39 -4.12 4.88
C ARG A 122 42.24 -4.83 3.82
N SER A 123 43.56 -4.79 4.03
CA SER A 123 44.48 -5.66 3.33
C SER A 123 44.56 -7.02 4.02
N ARG A 124 44.68 -8.10 3.24
CA ARG A 124 44.54 -9.51 3.68
C ARG A 124 45.51 -9.95 4.80
N PHE A 125 46.57 -9.18 5.04
CA PHE A 125 47.63 -9.49 6.02
C PHE A 125 47.87 -8.37 7.03
N VAL A 126 46.99 -7.37 7.09
CA VAL A 126 47.15 -6.22 7.99
C VAL A 126 46.14 -6.33 9.13
N PRO A 127 46.56 -6.22 10.40
CA PRO A 127 45.64 -6.23 11.54
C PRO A 127 44.67 -5.04 11.47
N PRO A 128 43.50 -5.14 12.14
CA PRO A 128 42.56 -4.02 12.25
C PRO A 128 43.26 -2.74 12.70
N ARG A 129 42.99 -1.63 12.00
CA ARG A 129 43.52 -0.33 12.40
C ARG A 129 42.63 0.28 13.49
N PRO A 130 43.16 1.14 14.39
CA PRO A 130 42.34 1.83 15.39
C PRO A 130 41.17 2.62 14.78
N GLU A 131 41.33 3.13 13.56
CA GLU A 131 40.27 3.84 12.83
C GLU A 131 39.10 2.91 12.47
N ASP A 132 39.37 1.64 12.12
CA ASP A 132 38.31 0.66 11.83
C ASP A 132 37.46 0.40 13.07
N GLN A 133 38.08 0.35 14.25
CA GLN A 133 37.37 0.18 15.51
C GLN A 133 36.45 1.36 15.82
N ALA A 134 36.92 2.60 15.59
CA ALA A 134 36.09 3.79 15.75
C ALA A 134 34.88 3.81 14.80
N VAL A 135 35.05 3.34 13.56
CA VAL A 135 33.94 3.20 12.59
C VAL A 135 32.92 2.16 13.05
N VAL A 136 33.39 1.00 13.55
CA VAL A 136 32.51 -0.06 14.09
C VAL A 136 31.74 0.43 15.32
N GLU A 137 32.40 1.12 16.25
CA GLU A 137 31.75 1.66 17.45
C GLU A 137 30.68 2.70 17.11
N ARG A 138 30.95 3.60 16.17
CA ARG A 138 29.95 4.56 15.67
C ARG A 138 28.78 3.87 14.98
N ALA A 139 29.04 2.83 14.19
CA ALA A 139 27.98 2.08 13.53
C ALA A 139 27.05 1.42 14.56
N LEU A 140 27.62 0.77 15.59
CA LEU A 140 26.87 0.17 16.70
C LEU A 140 26.07 1.22 17.49
N GLU A 141 26.61 2.41 17.70
CA GLU A 141 25.92 3.50 18.39
C GLU A 141 24.73 4.02 17.57
N ARG A 142 24.94 4.27 16.27
CA ARG A 142 23.91 4.75 15.33
C ARG A 142 22.72 3.79 15.23
N THR A 143 23.00 2.48 15.27
CA THR A 143 21.95 1.45 15.23
C THR A 143 21.41 1.08 16.61
N ARG A 144 21.89 1.72 17.69
CA ARG A 144 21.51 1.41 19.08
C ARG A 144 21.73 -0.07 19.42
N THR A 145 22.85 -0.63 18.98
CA THR A 145 23.23 -2.04 19.22
C THR A 145 24.51 -2.19 20.05
N SER A 146 25.07 -1.11 20.58
CA SER A 146 26.30 -1.14 21.39
C SER A 146 26.21 -2.04 22.62
N GLU A 147 25.05 -2.12 23.26
CA GLU A 147 24.84 -3.00 24.43
C GLU A 147 24.87 -4.50 24.09
N PHE A 148 24.68 -4.85 22.82
CA PHE A 148 24.71 -6.24 22.33
C PHE A 148 26.05 -6.62 21.73
N ALA A 149 27.03 -5.71 21.68
CA ALA A 149 28.27 -5.87 20.92
C ALA A 149 29.02 -7.18 21.23
N ASP A 150 29.05 -7.58 22.50
CA ASP A 150 29.77 -8.78 22.96
C ASP A 150 28.84 -9.99 23.17
N ARG A 151 27.63 -9.93 22.58
CA ARG A 151 26.68 -11.04 22.59
C ARG A 151 26.70 -11.78 21.24
N PRO A 152 26.47 -13.09 21.24
CA PRO A 152 26.25 -13.84 20.01
C PRO A 152 25.02 -13.34 19.24
N ILE A 153 25.14 -13.22 17.92
CA ILE A 153 24.06 -12.70 17.04
C ILE A 153 22.82 -13.60 16.93
N ASP A 154 22.94 -14.87 17.27
CA ASP A 154 21.81 -15.80 17.37
C ASP A 154 21.04 -15.65 18.69
N GLU A 155 21.59 -14.95 19.69
CA GLU A 155 20.92 -14.66 20.97
C GLU A 155 20.17 -13.32 21.01
N VAL A 156 20.29 -12.49 19.96
CA VAL A 156 19.52 -11.24 19.84
C VAL A 156 18.20 -11.47 19.11
N SER A 157 17.20 -10.61 19.37
CA SER A 157 15.90 -10.66 18.68
C SER A 157 16.04 -10.38 17.17
N GLY A 158 15.03 -10.72 16.36
CA GLY A 158 15.03 -10.46 14.92
C GLY A 158 15.23 -8.98 14.58
N GLY A 159 14.54 -8.07 15.27
CA GLY A 159 14.72 -6.62 15.08
C GLY A 159 16.10 -6.11 15.46
N GLN A 160 16.68 -6.64 16.54
CA GLN A 160 18.07 -6.33 16.90
C GLN A 160 19.05 -6.87 15.85
N ARG A 161 18.83 -8.08 15.33
CA ARG A 161 19.66 -8.65 14.26
C ARG A 161 19.62 -7.80 12.99
N GLN A 162 18.44 -7.34 12.57
CA GLN A 162 18.31 -6.43 11.42
C GLN A 162 19.16 -5.17 11.61
N ARG A 163 19.10 -4.56 12.80
CA ARG A 163 19.93 -3.39 13.14
C ARG A 163 21.42 -3.69 13.13
N VAL A 164 21.84 -4.89 13.55
CA VAL A 164 23.24 -5.32 13.46
C VAL A 164 23.69 -5.46 12.00
N VAL A 165 22.85 -5.99 11.12
CA VAL A 165 23.15 -6.05 9.68
C VAL A 165 23.22 -4.66 9.06
N LEU A 166 22.32 -3.76 9.45
CA LEU A 166 22.39 -2.36 9.06
C LEU A 166 23.67 -1.68 9.59
N ALA A 167 24.08 -1.98 10.83
CA ALA A 167 25.33 -1.47 11.41
C ALA A 167 26.54 -1.94 10.61
N ARG A 168 26.57 -3.21 10.20
CA ARG A 168 27.59 -3.75 9.30
C ARG A 168 27.66 -2.98 7.97
N ALA A 169 26.52 -2.67 7.36
CA ALA A 169 26.46 -1.87 6.13
C ALA A 169 26.94 -0.43 6.36
N ILE A 170 26.56 0.20 7.48
CA ILE A 170 27.03 1.54 7.87
C ILE A 170 28.55 1.56 8.07
N ALA A 171 29.09 0.53 8.74
CA ALA A 171 30.51 0.38 9.01
C ALA A 171 31.33 0.23 7.71
N GLN A 172 30.72 -0.29 6.64
CA GLN A 172 31.34 -0.36 5.32
C GLN A 172 31.66 1.03 4.73
N ALA A 173 31.00 2.09 5.22
CA ALA A 173 31.28 3.48 4.86
C ALA A 173 31.27 3.73 3.34
N THR A 174 30.19 3.31 2.68
CA THR A 174 29.98 3.49 1.23
C THR A 174 29.05 4.69 0.94
N PRO A 175 29.21 5.36 -0.21
CA PRO A 175 28.36 6.48 -0.60
C PRO A 175 26.93 6.05 -1.00
N ALA A 176 26.75 4.81 -1.48
CA ALA A 176 25.44 4.23 -1.79
C ALA A 176 25.06 3.09 -0.82
N LEU A 177 23.78 2.96 -0.54
CA LEU A 177 23.17 1.91 0.29
C LEU A 177 22.00 1.25 -0.45
N LEU A 178 22.03 -0.07 -0.55
CA LEU A 178 20.94 -0.87 -1.11
C LEU A 178 20.29 -1.68 0.00
N LEU A 179 18.98 -1.68 0.08
CA LEU A 179 18.23 -2.39 1.11
C LEU A 179 17.18 -3.30 0.47
N ASP A 180 17.29 -4.60 0.70
CA ASP A 180 16.36 -5.59 0.17
C ASP A 180 15.38 -5.98 1.28
N GLU A 181 14.18 -5.42 1.23
CA GLU A 181 13.12 -5.60 2.24
C GLU A 181 13.59 -5.37 3.70
N PRO A 182 14.17 -4.20 4.03
CA PRO A 182 14.79 -3.96 5.33
C PRO A 182 13.81 -3.98 6.51
N THR A 183 12.51 -3.96 6.23
CA THR A 183 11.40 -3.93 7.19
C THR A 183 10.66 -5.27 7.30
N ALA A 184 11.07 -6.30 6.53
CA ALA A 184 10.43 -7.61 6.56
C ALA A 184 10.55 -8.25 7.95
N SER A 185 9.46 -8.86 8.41
CA SER A 185 9.40 -9.60 9.70
C SER A 185 9.68 -8.75 10.95
N LEU A 186 9.60 -7.42 10.85
CA LEU A 186 9.71 -6.49 11.97
C LEU A 186 8.33 -6.05 12.46
N ASP A 187 8.24 -5.69 13.74
CA ASP A 187 7.07 -4.94 14.24
C ASP A 187 7.10 -3.48 13.74
N VAL A 188 5.94 -2.82 13.79
CA VAL A 188 5.72 -1.46 13.26
C VAL A 188 6.74 -0.45 13.80
N ASN A 189 7.11 -0.52 15.08
CA ASN A 189 8.07 0.41 15.66
C ASN A 189 9.47 0.20 15.06
N HIS A 190 9.91 -1.05 14.97
CA HIS A 190 11.22 -1.38 14.39
C HIS A 190 11.29 -1.07 12.89
N GLN A 191 10.18 -1.21 12.15
CA GLN A 191 10.11 -0.79 10.74
C GLN A 191 10.35 0.71 10.60
N VAL A 192 9.64 1.51 11.40
CA VAL A 192 9.77 2.98 11.44
C VAL A 192 11.20 3.39 11.81
N GLU A 193 11.75 2.87 12.91
CA GLU A 193 13.10 3.22 13.35
C GLU A 193 14.18 2.85 12.32
N THR A 194 13.97 1.78 11.56
CA THR A 194 14.89 1.36 10.49
C THR A 194 14.87 2.36 9.33
N LEU A 195 13.67 2.75 8.86
CA LEU A 195 13.54 3.69 7.75
C LEU A 195 13.92 5.13 8.15
N GLU A 196 13.65 5.53 9.40
CA GLU A 196 14.14 6.79 9.97
C GLU A 196 15.67 6.85 9.96
N LEU A 197 16.35 5.77 10.39
CA LEU A 197 17.80 5.71 10.34
C LEU A 197 18.31 5.80 8.90
N VAL A 198 17.69 5.12 7.94
CA VAL A 198 18.07 5.25 6.52
C VAL A 198 17.90 6.70 6.05
N ARG A 199 16.80 7.36 6.40
CA ARG A 199 16.56 8.77 6.06
C ARG A 199 17.61 9.69 6.65
N GLU A 200 18.00 9.47 7.90
CA GLU A 200 19.10 10.22 8.53
C GLU A 200 20.41 10.03 7.76
N LEU A 201 20.76 8.78 7.42
CA LEU A 201 21.99 8.47 6.67
C LEU A 201 22.00 9.12 5.28
N VAL A 202 20.84 9.22 4.62
CA VAL A 202 20.68 9.93 3.35
C VAL A 202 20.88 11.44 3.54
N SER A 203 20.28 12.03 4.58
CA SER A 203 20.47 13.45 4.92
C SER A 203 21.92 13.83 5.24
N GLU A 204 22.74 12.85 5.64
CA GLU A 204 24.16 12.99 5.92
C GLU A 204 25.06 12.82 4.67
N GLY A 205 24.47 12.62 3.49
CA GLY A 205 25.20 12.54 2.23
C GLY A 205 25.39 11.13 1.69
N ARG A 206 24.47 10.20 1.98
CA ARG A 206 24.38 8.91 1.27
C ARG A 206 23.22 8.90 0.28
N THR A 207 23.32 8.05 -0.71
CA THR A 207 22.22 7.73 -1.63
C THR A 207 21.66 6.36 -1.26
N ALA A 208 20.34 6.19 -1.27
CA ALA A 208 19.72 4.92 -0.87
C ALA A 208 18.69 4.42 -1.88
N VAL A 209 18.69 3.10 -2.11
CA VAL A 209 17.65 2.39 -2.86
C VAL A 209 17.14 1.25 -2.01
N ALA A 210 15.85 1.22 -1.70
CA ALA A 210 15.25 0.17 -0.89
C ALA A 210 14.09 -0.52 -1.59
N ALA A 211 14.08 -1.85 -1.63
CA ALA A 211 12.88 -2.61 -1.92
C ALA A 211 11.97 -2.59 -0.69
N ILE A 212 10.79 -1.99 -0.81
CA ILE A 212 9.81 -1.85 0.28
C ILE A 212 8.48 -2.44 -0.19
N HIS A 213 7.93 -3.37 0.59
CA HIS A 213 6.65 -4.01 0.27
C HIS A 213 5.44 -3.21 0.80
N ASP A 214 5.62 -2.51 1.92
CA ASP A 214 4.61 -1.67 2.52
C ASP A 214 4.58 -0.30 1.82
N LEU A 215 3.52 -0.07 1.04
CA LEU A 215 3.38 1.12 0.21
C LEU A 215 3.23 2.40 1.03
N ASP A 216 2.63 2.32 2.23
CA ASP A 216 2.46 3.48 3.12
C ASP A 216 3.82 3.90 3.70
N LEU A 217 4.64 2.92 4.10
CA LEU A 217 6.01 3.19 4.53
C LEU A 217 6.87 3.74 3.38
N ALA A 218 6.78 3.16 2.18
CA ALA A 218 7.50 3.66 1.01
C ALA A 218 7.12 5.12 0.71
N ALA A 219 5.82 5.42 0.71
CA ALA A 219 5.30 6.77 0.48
C ALA A 219 5.77 7.79 1.52
N ARG A 220 6.00 7.35 2.76
CA ARG A 220 6.37 8.21 3.87
C ARG A 220 7.85 8.58 3.91
N TYR A 221 8.75 7.68 3.51
CA TYR A 221 10.20 7.85 3.72
C TYR A 221 11.00 8.10 2.44
N CYS A 222 10.51 7.62 1.28
CA CYS A 222 11.21 7.77 0.02
C CYS A 222 10.88 9.11 -0.66
N ASP A 223 11.89 9.73 -1.28
CA ASP A 223 11.71 10.94 -2.09
C ASP A 223 11.01 10.61 -3.41
N ARG A 224 11.31 9.44 -3.96
CA ARG A 224 10.79 8.94 -5.23
C ARG A 224 10.51 7.44 -5.14
N LEU A 225 9.49 6.98 -5.87
CA LEU A 225 9.16 5.56 -6.00
C LEU A 225 9.39 5.10 -7.43
N VAL A 226 9.79 3.84 -7.57
CA VAL A 226 9.86 3.11 -8.83
C VAL A 226 9.00 1.86 -8.67
N LEU A 227 7.87 1.84 -9.36
CA LEU A 227 6.96 0.71 -9.42
C LEU A 227 7.42 -0.25 -10.52
N LEU A 228 7.94 -1.40 -10.11
CA LEU A 228 8.31 -2.49 -10.99
C LEU A 228 7.12 -3.44 -11.15
N SER A 229 6.80 -3.82 -12.38
CA SER A 229 5.83 -4.86 -12.70
C SER A 229 6.30 -5.65 -13.92
N GLU A 230 6.14 -6.98 -13.87
CA GLU A 230 6.54 -7.88 -14.96
C GLU A 230 7.98 -7.66 -15.48
N GLY A 231 8.91 -7.27 -14.61
CA GLY A 231 10.32 -7.05 -14.95
C GLY A 231 10.64 -5.71 -15.63
N THR A 232 9.65 -4.81 -15.76
CA THR A 232 9.81 -3.46 -16.32
C THR A 232 9.42 -2.38 -15.31
N ILE A 233 9.82 -1.13 -15.57
CA ILE A 233 9.35 0.02 -14.77
C ILE A 233 7.97 0.45 -15.30
N ALA A 234 6.92 0.16 -14.53
CA ALA A 234 5.57 0.55 -14.86
C ALA A 234 5.32 2.05 -14.61
N ARG A 235 5.87 2.57 -13.51
CA ARG A 235 5.78 4.01 -13.18
C ARG A 235 6.92 4.44 -12.27
N GLU A 236 7.36 5.67 -12.41
CA GLU A 236 8.38 6.30 -11.58
C GLU A 236 8.02 7.77 -11.32
N GLY A 237 8.28 8.26 -10.11
CA GLY A 237 7.97 9.65 -9.73
C GLY A 237 7.77 9.83 -8.24
N ALA A 238 7.22 10.97 -7.84
CA ALA A 238 6.87 11.22 -6.44
C ALA A 238 5.86 10.17 -5.95
N PRO A 239 5.79 9.85 -4.64
CA PRO A 239 4.84 8.87 -4.14
C PRO A 239 3.39 9.09 -4.57
N SER A 240 2.91 10.34 -4.60
CA SER A 240 1.57 10.71 -5.05
C SER A 240 1.33 10.53 -6.55
N GLU A 241 2.39 10.53 -7.35
CA GLU A 241 2.34 10.25 -8.78
C GLU A 241 2.35 8.74 -9.00
N VAL A 242 3.14 7.97 -8.25
CA VAL A 242 3.28 6.52 -8.46
C VAL A 242 2.11 5.73 -7.86
N LEU A 243 1.69 6.06 -6.65
CA LEU A 243 0.63 5.35 -5.93
C LEU A 243 -0.72 5.93 -6.33
N THR A 244 -1.26 5.45 -7.44
CA THR A 244 -2.61 5.77 -7.91
C THR A 244 -3.44 4.50 -8.01
N SER A 245 -4.77 4.59 -7.88
CA SER A 245 -5.65 3.42 -7.95
C SER A 245 -5.44 2.61 -9.23
N ASP A 246 -5.35 3.28 -10.39
CA ASP A 246 -5.12 2.61 -11.67
C ASP A 246 -3.75 1.90 -11.71
N ALA A 247 -2.67 2.58 -11.29
CA ALA A 247 -1.34 1.98 -11.31
C ALA A 247 -1.21 0.77 -10.36
N LEU A 248 -1.94 0.80 -9.23
CA LEU A 248 -1.97 -0.32 -8.29
C LEU A 248 -2.82 -1.48 -8.81
N ALA A 249 -3.95 -1.20 -9.46
CA ALA A 249 -4.76 -2.22 -10.12
C ALA A 249 -3.95 -2.94 -11.21
N ASP A 250 -3.29 -2.19 -12.09
CA ASP A 250 -2.48 -2.73 -13.18
C ASP A 250 -1.29 -3.57 -12.68
N ALA A 251 -0.62 -3.13 -11.61
CA ALA A 251 0.61 -3.77 -11.14
C ALA A 251 0.39 -4.88 -10.11
N PHE A 252 -0.64 -4.80 -9.26
CA PHE A 252 -0.85 -5.75 -8.15
C PHE A 252 -2.06 -6.66 -8.34
N ASP A 253 -2.83 -6.49 -9.43
CA ASP A 253 -4.11 -7.17 -9.65
C ASP A 253 -5.03 -7.03 -8.42
N ALA A 254 -5.05 -5.81 -7.88
CA ALA A 254 -5.71 -5.50 -6.63
C ALA A 254 -6.46 -4.18 -6.72
N THR A 255 -7.75 -4.22 -6.45
CA THR A 255 -8.57 -3.04 -6.25
C THR A 255 -8.06 -2.28 -5.02
N ALA A 256 -7.53 -1.08 -5.24
CA ALA A 256 -6.96 -0.25 -4.18
C ALA A 256 -7.52 1.18 -4.22
N VAL A 257 -7.90 1.69 -3.06
CA VAL A 257 -8.28 3.09 -2.87
C VAL A 257 -7.06 3.82 -2.31
N VAL A 258 -6.62 4.87 -3.00
CA VAL A 258 -5.54 5.74 -2.53
C VAL A 258 -6.14 7.03 -1.98
N THR A 259 -5.80 7.35 -0.73
CA THR A 259 -6.18 8.60 -0.07
C THR A 259 -4.96 9.32 0.46
N GLU A 260 -5.07 10.62 0.75
CA GLU A 260 -4.01 11.34 1.45
C GLU A 260 -4.13 11.14 2.96
N ASN A 261 -3.03 10.77 3.61
CA ASN A 261 -2.96 10.65 5.06
C ASN A 261 -3.04 12.03 5.72
N PRO A 262 -4.02 12.29 6.61
CA PRO A 262 -4.21 13.63 7.20
C PRO A 262 -3.10 14.04 8.18
N ILE A 263 -2.25 13.11 8.61
CA ILE A 263 -1.15 13.37 9.56
C ILE A 263 0.16 13.58 8.81
N THR A 264 0.44 12.74 7.81
CA THR A 264 1.73 12.75 7.10
C THR A 264 1.69 13.48 5.77
N ALA A 265 0.50 13.80 5.22
CA ALA A 265 0.30 14.35 3.88
C ALA A 265 0.88 13.48 2.76
N THR A 266 1.04 12.18 3.02
CA THR A 266 1.53 11.18 2.07
C THR A 266 0.39 10.27 1.64
N PRO A 267 0.48 9.61 0.47
CA PRO A 267 -0.49 8.59 0.07
C PRO A 267 -0.62 7.48 1.12
N THR A 268 -1.85 7.02 1.32
CA THR A 268 -2.23 5.82 2.07
C THR A 268 -3.02 4.92 1.14
N VAL A 269 -2.57 3.67 1.03
CA VAL A 269 -3.15 2.66 0.14
C VAL A 269 -4.01 1.71 0.95
N THR A 270 -5.31 1.65 0.64
CA THR A 270 -6.23 0.66 1.21
C THR A 270 -6.63 -0.33 0.14
N THR A 271 -6.19 -1.59 0.29
CA THR A 271 -6.65 -2.67 -0.58
C THR A 271 -8.08 -3.06 -0.23
N VAL A 272 -8.91 -3.14 -1.26
CA VAL A 272 -10.28 -3.63 -1.21
C VAL A 272 -10.25 -5.03 -1.81
N ALA A 273 -10.87 -6.00 -1.14
CA ALA A 273 -10.82 -7.39 -1.59
C ALA A 273 -11.40 -7.52 -3.00
N ASP A 274 -10.55 -7.88 -3.96
CA ASP A 274 -10.95 -8.26 -5.30
C ASP A 274 -11.74 -9.57 -5.25
N ARG A 275 -12.86 -9.60 -5.96
CA ARG A 275 -13.75 -10.76 -5.97
C ARG A 275 -13.46 -11.61 -7.18
N ASP A 276 -12.56 -12.58 -7.01
CA ASP A 276 -12.46 -13.71 -7.94
C ASP A 276 -13.74 -14.57 -7.87
N GLY A 277 -14.51 -14.62 -8.97
CA GLY A 277 -15.39 -15.76 -9.23
C GLY A 277 -16.72 -15.52 -9.95
N GLY A 278 -16.66 -15.18 -11.25
CA GLY A 278 -17.72 -15.49 -12.23
C GLY A 278 -18.41 -14.28 -12.83
N HIS A 279 -18.48 -14.23 -14.17
CA HIS A 279 -19.38 -13.35 -14.89
C HIS A 279 -20.83 -13.55 -14.38
N ARG A 280 -21.27 -12.65 -13.52
CA ARG A 280 -22.66 -12.44 -13.12
C ARG A 280 -22.93 -10.94 -13.24
N SER A 281 -24.09 -10.60 -13.79
CA SER A 281 -24.40 -9.21 -14.16
C SER A 281 -24.68 -8.41 -12.88
N LEU A 282 -23.74 -7.54 -12.50
CA LEU A 282 -24.04 -6.51 -11.51
C LEU A 282 -25.08 -5.54 -12.11
N PRO A 283 -25.99 -4.97 -11.30
CA PRO A 283 -26.93 -3.97 -11.80
C PRO A 283 -26.18 -2.70 -12.22
N GLU A 284 -26.69 -2.03 -13.25
CA GLU A 284 -26.13 -0.76 -13.72
C GLU A 284 -26.34 0.34 -12.67
N ARG A 285 -27.49 0.32 -11.97
CA ARG A 285 -27.86 1.37 -11.00
C ARG A 285 -28.56 0.84 -9.76
N VAL A 286 -28.16 1.34 -8.59
CA VAL A 286 -28.72 0.98 -7.27
C VAL A 286 -29.18 2.23 -6.52
N HIS A 287 -30.35 2.14 -5.88
CA HIS A 287 -30.85 3.19 -4.98
C HIS A 287 -30.63 2.80 -3.51
N VAL A 288 -30.03 3.68 -2.72
CA VAL A 288 -29.77 3.46 -1.29
C VAL A 288 -30.72 4.30 -0.44
N LEU A 289 -31.53 3.61 0.36
CA LEU A 289 -32.41 4.19 1.36
C LEU A 289 -31.84 3.93 2.75
N GLY A 290 -31.24 4.95 3.36
CA GLY A 290 -30.56 4.74 4.63
C GLY A 290 -29.94 5.97 5.25
N THR A 291 -29.48 5.81 6.48
CA THR A 291 -28.77 6.87 7.21
C THR A 291 -27.52 6.35 7.90
N GLY A 292 -26.64 7.27 8.29
CA GLY A 292 -25.47 6.94 9.13
C GLY A 292 -24.39 6.11 8.43
N THR A 293 -23.69 5.31 9.23
CA THR A 293 -22.51 4.53 8.81
C THR A 293 -22.86 3.37 7.89
N ALA A 294 -24.04 2.77 8.04
CA ALA A 294 -24.49 1.70 7.15
C ALA A 294 -24.67 2.20 5.71
N ALA A 295 -25.41 3.31 5.51
CA ALA A 295 -25.59 3.89 4.19
C ALA A 295 -24.26 4.35 3.57
N THR A 296 -23.40 4.98 4.37
CA THR A 296 -22.05 5.40 3.95
C THR A 296 -21.21 4.20 3.49
N GLY A 297 -21.22 3.12 4.27
CA GLY A 297 -20.49 1.89 3.95
C GLY A 297 -21.04 1.17 2.73
N VAL A 298 -22.35 1.21 2.50
CA VAL A 298 -22.98 0.67 1.28
C VAL A 298 -22.54 1.46 0.05
N LEU A 299 -22.58 2.80 0.09
CA LEU A 299 -22.17 3.65 -1.03
C LEU A 299 -20.71 3.42 -1.42
N ALA A 300 -19.81 3.35 -0.44
CA ALA A 300 -18.40 3.07 -0.70
C ALA A 300 -18.17 1.69 -1.35
N ARG A 301 -19.05 0.72 -1.09
CA ARG A 301 -18.95 -0.61 -1.71
C ARG A 301 -19.54 -0.65 -3.12
N LEU A 302 -20.58 0.11 -3.38
CA LEU A 302 -21.17 0.23 -4.72
C LEU A 302 -20.19 0.94 -5.67
N GLU A 303 -19.58 2.03 -5.22
CA GLU A 303 -18.56 2.76 -5.99
C GLU A 303 -17.32 1.89 -6.26
N ALA A 304 -16.81 1.18 -5.26
CA ALA A 304 -15.72 0.22 -5.46
C ALA A 304 -16.07 -0.94 -6.41
N ALA A 305 -17.36 -1.25 -6.59
CA ALA A 305 -17.84 -2.25 -7.54
C ALA A 305 -18.19 -1.67 -8.91
N GLY A 306 -17.99 -0.36 -9.13
CA GLY A 306 -18.34 0.32 -10.37
C GLY A 306 -19.84 0.43 -10.64
N ILE A 307 -20.69 0.32 -9.61
CA ILE A 307 -22.15 0.38 -9.72
C ILE A 307 -22.61 1.83 -9.51
N ASP A 308 -23.37 2.38 -10.46
CA ASP A 308 -23.95 3.72 -10.33
C ASP A 308 -24.94 3.75 -9.16
N ALA A 309 -24.86 4.79 -8.33
CA ALA A 309 -25.61 4.83 -7.09
C ALA A 309 -26.32 6.16 -6.90
N SER A 310 -27.57 6.07 -6.44
CA SER A 310 -28.29 7.23 -5.88
C SER A 310 -28.63 6.96 -4.41
N VAL A 311 -28.78 8.03 -3.62
CA VAL A 311 -29.08 7.90 -2.19
C VAL A 311 -30.03 8.98 -1.72
N GLY A 312 -31.06 8.59 -0.99
CA GLY A 312 -32.00 9.53 -0.38
C GLY A 312 -33.38 8.94 -0.21
N PRO A 313 -34.31 9.66 0.43
CA PRO A 313 -34.16 11.04 0.87
C PRO A 313 -33.29 11.15 2.11
N ILE A 314 -32.31 12.06 2.08
CA ILE A 314 -31.37 12.32 3.18
C ILE A 314 -31.30 13.81 3.52
N PRO A 315 -31.06 14.20 4.79
CA PRO A 315 -30.96 15.61 5.16
C PRO A 315 -29.85 16.34 4.41
N SER A 316 -30.14 17.53 3.90
CA SER A 316 -29.13 18.41 3.29
C SER A 316 -28.02 18.72 4.28
N GLY A 317 -26.76 18.51 3.88
CA GLY A 317 -25.58 18.76 4.73
C GLY A 317 -25.27 17.66 5.76
N GLY A 318 -26.00 16.54 5.74
CA GLY A 318 -25.67 15.36 6.55
C GLY A 318 -24.49 14.56 5.99
N ALA A 319 -23.86 13.74 6.83
CA ALA A 319 -22.67 12.95 6.48
C ALA A 319 -22.86 12.06 5.24
N VAL A 320 -24.04 11.43 5.08
CA VAL A 320 -24.33 10.59 3.91
C VAL A 320 -24.36 11.41 2.62
N ALA A 321 -24.92 12.64 2.65
CA ALA A 321 -25.00 13.51 1.48
C ALA A 321 -23.61 14.03 1.07
N GLU A 322 -22.71 14.24 2.04
CA GLU A 322 -21.33 14.62 1.76
C GLU A 322 -20.54 13.45 1.17
N THR A 323 -20.67 12.25 1.75
CA THR A 323 -20.02 11.04 1.23
C THR A 323 -20.49 10.72 -0.18
N ALA A 324 -21.80 10.80 -0.45
CA ALA A 324 -22.36 10.55 -1.78
C ALA A 324 -21.68 11.41 -2.85
N ARG A 325 -21.55 12.73 -2.61
CA ARG A 325 -20.88 13.64 -3.55
C ARG A 325 -19.41 13.31 -3.77
N ARG A 326 -18.70 12.83 -2.74
CA ARG A 326 -17.28 12.44 -2.84
C ARG A 326 -17.10 11.17 -3.67
N LEU A 327 -18.06 10.25 -3.57
CA LEU A 327 -18.06 8.96 -4.27
C LEU A 327 -18.78 9.02 -5.63
N GLY A 328 -19.19 10.20 -6.09
CA GLY A 328 -19.89 10.35 -7.37
C GLY A 328 -21.34 9.82 -7.39
N ALA A 329 -21.94 9.51 -6.25
CA ALA A 329 -23.34 9.06 -6.14
C ALA A 329 -24.32 10.24 -6.10
N ASP A 330 -25.48 10.09 -6.74
CA ASP A 330 -26.54 11.11 -6.86
C ASP A 330 -27.34 11.26 -5.54
N PRO A 331 -27.21 12.37 -4.79
CA PRO A 331 -27.91 12.52 -3.52
C PRO A 331 -29.26 13.22 -3.69
N LEU A 332 -30.35 12.56 -3.30
CA LEU A 332 -31.65 13.18 -3.12
C LEU A 332 -31.73 13.80 -1.71
N VAL A 333 -31.50 15.10 -1.65
CA VAL A 333 -31.44 15.86 -0.39
C VAL A 333 -32.77 16.50 -0.04
N THR A 334 -33.16 16.41 1.23
CA THR A 334 -34.39 17.02 1.75
C THR A 334 -34.11 17.91 2.96
N GLU A 335 -35.08 18.74 3.33
CA GLU A 335 -35.00 19.59 4.52
C GLU A 335 -35.04 18.73 5.80
N PRO A 336 -34.09 18.92 6.76
CA PRO A 336 -34.03 18.12 7.97
C PRO A 336 -35.32 18.14 8.79
N PHE A 337 -35.76 16.98 9.27
CA PHE A 337 -36.94 16.80 10.14
C PHE A 337 -38.28 17.26 9.55
N SER A 338 -38.34 17.50 8.24
CA SER A 338 -39.57 17.87 7.52
C SER A 338 -40.27 16.64 6.93
N ALA A 339 -41.56 16.80 6.59
CA ALA A 339 -42.25 15.82 5.78
C ALA A 339 -41.78 15.93 4.32
N LEU A 340 -41.60 14.79 3.64
CA LEU A 340 -41.34 14.75 2.20
C LEU A 340 -42.40 15.59 1.47
N SER A 341 -41.94 16.57 0.68
CA SER A 341 -42.83 17.32 -0.20
C SER A 341 -43.34 16.43 -1.33
N ALA A 342 -44.34 16.89 -2.08
CA ALA A 342 -44.80 16.17 -3.27
C ALA A 342 -43.67 16.04 -4.31
N ASP A 343 -42.87 17.10 -4.47
CA ASP A 343 -41.75 17.11 -5.42
C ASP A 343 -40.64 16.13 -4.97
N ASP A 344 -40.27 16.11 -3.68
CA ASP A 344 -39.27 15.17 -3.16
C ASP A 344 -39.73 13.71 -3.26
N ARG A 345 -41.05 13.48 -3.17
CA ARG A 345 -41.64 12.16 -3.34
C ARG A 345 -41.55 11.72 -4.79
N ASP A 346 -41.90 12.58 -5.74
CA ASP A 346 -41.78 12.30 -7.17
C ASP A 346 -40.31 12.07 -7.57
N ASP A 347 -39.37 12.80 -6.96
CA ASP A 347 -37.94 12.59 -7.14
C ASP A 347 -37.48 11.22 -6.60
N LEU A 348 -37.98 10.82 -5.42
CA LEU A 348 -37.70 9.52 -4.84
C LEU A 348 -38.26 8.37 -5.71
N GLU A 349 -39.50 8.48 -6.16
CA GLU A 349 -40.13 7.48 -7.04
C GLU A 349 -39.31 7.34 -8.33
N ARG A 350 -38.90 8.45 -8.96
CA ARG A 350 -38.03 8.42 -10.15
C ARG A 350 -36.65 7.80 -9.88
N ALA A 351 -36.04 8.07 -8.73
CA ALA A 351 -34.73 7.52 -8.40
C ALA A 351 -34.79 6.00 -8.16
N VAL A 352 -35.87 5.54 -7.51
CA VAL A 352 -36.14 4.12 -7.30
C VAL A 352 -36.46 3.42 -8.62
N ASP A 353 -37.33 3.99 -9.46
CA ASP A 353 -37.71 3.40 -10.75
C ASP A 353 -36.54 3.33 -11.74
N ALA A 354 -35.60 4.26 -11.65
CA ALA A 354 -34.37 4.25 -12.45
C ALA A 354 -33.32 3.25 -11.95
N SER A 355 -33.56 2.60 -10.80
CA SER A 355 -32.61 1.69 -10.17
C SER A 355 -33.11 0.25 -10.23
N GLU A 356 -32.20 -0.68 -10.49
CA GLU A 356 -32.55 -2.11 -10.59
C GLU A 356 -32.69 -2.78 -9.23
N VAL A 357 -32.01 -2.26 -8.20
CA VAL A 357 -32.08 -2.78 -6.83
C VAL A 357 -32.16 -1.62 -5.85
N THR A 358 -32.97 -1.78 -4.81
CA THR A 358 -33.09 -0.83 -3.71
C THR A 358 -32.51 -1.43 -2.42
N VAL A 359 -31.54 -0.74 -1.82
CA VAL A 359 -30.85 -1.16 -0.59
C VAL A 359 -31.36 -0.37 0.61
N LEU A 360 -31.91 -1.06 1.61
CA LEU A 360 -32.33 -0.53 2.90
C LEU A 360 -31.15 -0.57 3.88
N ALA A 361 -30.47 0.55 4.11
CA ALA A 361 -29.27 0.61 4.95
C ALA A 361 -29.54 1.35 6.27
N ASP A 362 -29.85 0.59 7.32
CA ASP A 362 -30.35 1.12 8.59
C ASP A 362 -31.41 2.22 8.39
N LEU A 363 -32.39 1.96 7.52
CA LEU A 363 -33.48 2.90 7.26
C LEU A 363 -34.23 3.26 8.55
N SER A 364 -34.20 4.54 8.93
CA SER A 364 -34.96 5.08 10.05
C SER A 364 -36.29 5.64 9.54
N ILE A 365 -37.39 5.23 10.18
CA ILE A 365 -38.74 5.67 9.80
C ILE A 365 -39.30 6.54 10.93
N GLY A 366 -39.57 7.79 10.59
CA GLY A 366 -40.22 8.79 11.42
C GLY A 366 -41.45 9.39 10.71
N THR A 367 -42.08 10.38 11.36
CA THR A 367 -43.24 11.09 10.81
C THR A 367 -42.96 11.84 9.51
N GLY A 368 -41.73 12.31 9.31
CA GLY A 368 -41.33 13.08 8.13
C GLY A 368 -41.11 12.25 6.85
N ASN A 369 -40.80 10.96 6.97
CA ASN A 369 -40.43 10.13 5.83
C ASN A 369 -41.31 8.88 5.68
N ARG A 370 -42.55 8.91 6.20
CA ARG A 370 -43.53 7.83 6.03
C ARG A 370 -43.81 7.52 4.56
N ALA A 371 -43.78 8.51 3.68
CA ALA A 371 -44.00 8.34 2.25
C ALA A 371 -42.96 7.40 1.59
N VAL A 372 -41.76 7.27 2.17
CA VAL A 372 -40.75 6.29 1.72
C VAL A 372 -41.29 4.87 1.73
N LEU A 373 -42.10 4.51 2.74
CA LEU A 373 -42.67 3.16 2.84
C LEU A 373 -43.62 2.84 1.68
N GLU A 374 -44.34 3.84 1.18
CA GLU A 374 -45.29 3.65 0.08
C GLU A 374 -44.53 3.36 -1.24
N VAL A 375 -43.37 3.97 -1.43
CA VAL A 375 -42.47 3.67 -2.56
C VAL A 375 -41.83 2.28 -2.40
N LEU A 376 -41.43 1.91 -1.19
CA LEU A 376 -40.84 0.60 -0.88
C LEU A 376 -41.80 -0.58 -1.09
N GLU A 377 -43.10 -0.38 -0.88
CA GLU A 377 -44.12 -1.40 -1.15
C GLU A 377 -44.13 -1.81 -2.63
N GLY A 378 -43.81 -0.89 -3.55
CA GLY A 378 -43.70 -1.14 -4.99
C GLY A 378 -42.38 -1.76 -5.43
N CYS A 379 -41.35 -1.80 -4.57
CA CYS A 379 -40.05 -2.35 -4.91
C CYS A 379 -40.07 -3.89 -4.88
N GLU A 380 -39.69 -4.51 -5.98
CA GLU A 380 -39.57 -5.98 -6.09
C GLU A 380 -38.20 -6.49 -5.62
N ARG A 381 -37.13 -5.73 -5.91
CA ARG A 381 -35.74 -6.10 -5.67
C ARG A 381 -35.17 -5.32 -4.49
N LEU A 382 -35.23 -5.94 -3.31
CA LEU A 382 -34.82 -5.32 -2.04
C LEU A 382 -33.64 -6.05 -1.39
N VAL A 383 -32.69 -5.28 -0.86
CA VAL A 383 -31.61 -5.77 0.00
C VAL A 383 -31.67 -5.02 1.33
N ALA A 384 -31.58 -5.71 2.46
CA ALA A 384 -31.61 -5.09 3.78
C ALA A 384 -30.26 -5.24 4.50
N VAL A 385 -29.67 -4.11 4.88
CA VAL A 385 -28.45 -4.01 5.69
C VAL A 385 -28.80 -3.38 7.03
N GLU A 386 -28.92 -4.22 8.06
CA GLU A 386 -29.25 -3.78 9.42
C GLU A 386 -28.03 -3.96 10.34
N THR A 387 -27.46 -2.85 10.81
CA THR A 387 -26.37 -2.85 11.81
C THR A 387 -26.87 -2.43 13.19
N THR A 388 -27.99 -1.70 13.23
CA THR A 388 -28.65 -1.29 14.46
C THR A 388 -30.07 -1.90 14.50
N PRO A 389 -30.56 -2.43 15.63
CA PRO A 389 -31.90 -2.99 15.72
C PRO A 389 -33.01 -1.99 15.34
N VAL A 390 -34.06 -2.47 14.68
CA VAL A 390 -35.21 -1.63 14.25
C VAL A 390 -35.87 -0.93 15.45
N SER A 391 -35.92 -1.59 16.61
CA SER A 391 -36.44 -1.04 17.87
C SER A 391 -35.68 0.19 18.38
N GLU A 392 -34.43 0.37 17.96
CA GLU A 392 -33.57 1.50 18.35
C GLU A 392 -33.59 2.65 17.33
N ARG A 393 -34.19 2.42 16.14
CA ARG A 393 -34.23 3.38 15.01
C ARG A 393 -35.65 3.79 14.60
N HIS A 394 -36.66 3.22 15.24
CA HIS A 394 -38.08 3.51 15.00
C HIS A 394 -38.61 4.48 16.05
N PHE A 395 -39.36 5.49 15.62
CA PHE A 395 -39.72 6.60 16.51
C PHE A 395 -41.21 6.90 16.65
N VAL A 396 -42.16 6.29 15.91
CA VAL A 396 -43.52 6.89 15.91
C VAL A 396 -44.78 6.02 15.73
N ASP A 397 -44.87 5.01 14.84
CA ASP A 397 -46.18 4.38 14.51
C ASP A 397 -46.12 2.84 14.33
N PRO A 398 -46.93 2.03 15.04
CA PRO A 398 -47.06 0.59 14.83
C PRO A 398 -47.42 0.20 13.39
N ALA A 399 -48.26 0.98 12.69
CA ALA A 399 -48.66 0.67 11.31
C ALA A 399 -47.51 0.90 10.31
N ALA A 400 -46.61 1.84 10.60
CA ALA A 400 -45.40 2.05 9.79
C ALA A 400 -44.35 0.97 10.04
N LEU A 401 -44.28 0.45 11.28
CA LEU A 401 -43.42 -0.68 11.61
C LEU A 401 -43.84 -1.94 10.85
N GLU A 402 -45.15 -2.28 10.86
CA GLU A 402 -45.67 -3.45 10.13
C GLU A 402 -45.35 -3.38 8.62
N ARG A 403 -45.50 -2.20 8.00
CA ARG A 403 -45.16 -1.99 6.59
C ARG A 403 -43.66 -2.17 6.31
N TYR A 404 -42.80 -1.62 7.18
CA TYR A 404 -41.36 -1.81 7.06
C TYR A 404 -40.97 -3.27 7.23
N GLU A 405 -41.51 -3.95 8.24
CA GLU A 405 -41.23 -5.36 8.48
C GLU A 405 -41.65 -6.23 7.30
N SER A 406 -42.80 -5.94 6.67
CA SER A 406 -43.23 -6.61 5.44
C SER A 406 -42.25 -6.40 4.28
N CYS A 407 -41.67 -5.20 4.13
CA CYS A 407 -40.64 -4.96 3.12
C CYS A 407 -39.32 -5.67 3.48
N ARG A 408 -38.93 -5.65 4.75
CA ARG A 408 -37.73 -6.32 5.26
C ARG A 408 -37.78 -7.84 5.07
N GLU A 409 -38.94 -8.46 5.28
CA GLU A 409 -39.13 -9.91 5.08
C GLU A 409 -38.97 -10.33 3.62
N ARG A 410 -39.28 -9.44 2.67
CA ARG A 410 -39.07 -9.67 1.23
C ARG A 410 -37.62 -9.39 0.80
N ALA A 411 -36.88 -8.59 1.57
CA ALA A 411 -35.53 -8.18 1.24
C ALA A 411 -34.50 -9.29 1.50
N ALA A 412 -33.48 -9.38 0.65
CA ALA A 412 -32.32 -10.21 0.92
C ALA A 412 -31.49 -9.57 2.04
N ALA A 413 -31.32 -10.28 3.16
CA ALA A 413 -30.54 -9.79 4.29
C ALA A 413 -29.04 -9.84 3.99
N ALA A 414 -28.34 -8.74 4.27
CA ALA A 414 -26.91 -8.59 4.02
C ALA A 414 -26.21 -7.82 5.15
N THR A 415 -24.90 -8.03 5.25
CA THR A 415 -24.03 -7.11 6.00
C THR A 415 -23.48 -6.06 5.04
N VAL A 416 -23.04 -4.91 5.54
CA VAL A 416 -22.33 -3.91 4.69
C VAL A 416 -21.22 -4.56 3.87
N ARG A 417 -20.47 -5.48 4.47
CA ARG A 417 -19.37 -6.21 3.80
C ARG A 417 -19.84 -7.12 2.65
N ARG A 418 -21.08 -7.61 2.71
CA ARG A 418 -21.68 -8.53 1.74
C ARG A 418 -22.81 -7.91 0.93
N VAL A 419 -22.93 -6.58 0.93
CA VAL A 419 -24.04 -5.90 0.24
C VAL A 419 -24.02 -6.17 -1.26
N ILE A 420 -22.84 -6.19 -1.88
CA ILE A 420 -22.68 -6.47 -3.30
C ILE A 420 -23.12 -7.91 -3.63
N ASP A 421 -22.82 -8.89 -2.77
CA ASP A 421 -23.28 -10.28 -2.97
C ASP A 421 -24.82 -10.37 -2.98
N ALA A 422 -25.45 -9.59 -2.09
CA ALA A 422 -26.89 -9.59 -1.96
C ALA A 422 -27.56 -8.86 -3.14
N VAL A 423 -27.01 -7.71 -3.56
CA VAL A 423 -27.45 -6.95 -4.73
C VAL A 423 -27.37 -7.82 -5.99
N GLU A 424 -26.24 -8.49 -6.20
CA GLU A 424 -26.04 -9.46 -7.27
C GLU A 424 -27.07 -10.60 -7.21
N SER A 425 -27.26 -11.22 -6.03
CA SER A 425 -28.20 -12.33 -5.87
C SER A 425 -29.67 -11.98 -6.12
N VAL A 426 -30.06 -10.73 -5.89
CA VAL A 426 -31.42 -10.24 -6.12
C VAL A 426 -31.62 -9.85 -7.58
N THR A 427 -30.55 -9.41 -8.26
CA THR A 427 -30.55 -9.09 -9.70
C THR A 427 -30.68 -10.37 -10.54
N ASP A 428 -30.00 -11.45 -10.16
CA ASP A 428 -30.00 -12.72 -10.89
C ASP A 428 -31.33 -13.51 -10.84
N ARG A 429 -32.24 -13.22 -9.89
CA ARG A 429 -33.48 -13.99 -9.69
C ARG A 429 -34.42 -14.01 -10.92
N ASP A 430 -34.26 -13.09 -11.87
CA ASP A 430 -35.04 -13.05 -13.11
C ASP A 430 -34.36 -13.72 -14.32
N ALA A 431 -33.05 -13.99 -14.26
CA ALA A 431 -32.34 -14.68 -15.35
C ALA A 431 -32.71 -16.17 -15.45
N GLU A 432 -33.23 -16.77 -14.37
CA GLU A 432 -33.69 -18.16 -14.31
C GLU A 432 -35.21 -18.35 -14.51
N ALA A 433 -35.98 -17.28 -14.73
CA ALA A 433 -37.40 -17.41 -15.07
C ALA A 433 -37.54 -17.88 -16.54
N PRO A 434 -38.18 -19.04 -16.82
CA PRO A 434 -38.39 -19.44 -18.21
C PRO A 434 -39.26 -18.40 -18.92
N PRO A 435 -39.02 -18.10 -20.21
CA PRO A 435 -39.81 -17.11 -20.93
C PRO A 435 -41.28 -17.50 -20.85
N SER A 436 -42.09 -16.54 -20.43
CA SER A 436 -43.54 -16.58 -20.42
C SER A 436 -44.02 -17.13 -21.76
N SER A 437 -44.58 -18.33 -21.74
CA SER A 437 -45.24 -18.90 -22.91
C SER A 437 -46.49 -18.07 -23.22
N GLU A 438 -46.33 -17.17 -24.17
CA GLU A 438 -47.46 -16.54 -24.86
C GLU A 438 -48.25 -17.62 -25.63
N ILE A 439 -49.54 -17.68 -25.29
CA ILE A 439 -50.70 -17.96 -26.15
C ILE A 439 -51.00 -19.44 -26.47
N ARG A 440 -52.06 -19.95 -25.83
CA ARG A 440 -53.33 -20.21 -26.54
C ARG A 440 -54.56 -20.18 -25.65
#